data_AF-A0A8S3CKA7-F1
#
_entry.id   AF-A0A8S3CKA7-F1
#
_cell.length_a   1.000
_cell.length_b   1.000
_cell.length_c   1.000
_cell.angle_alpha   90.00
_cell.angle_beta   90.00
_cell.angle_gamma   90.00
#
_symmetry.space_group_name_H-M   'P 1'
#
loop_
_entity.id
_entity.type
_entity.pdbx_description
1 polymer ?
#
loop_
_entity_poly.entity_id
_entity_poly.type
_entity_poly.pdbx_seq_one_letter_code
_entity_poly.pdbx_strand_id
1 'polypeptide(L)' 'LGFSVQNGIICSLLRGGIAERGGVRVGHRIIEINGQSVVATRHEKIVSMLSNSVGELRMKTMPTQIYRLLTGQETPIYI' A
#
# COMPACT_ATOMS: atom_id res chain seq x y z
N LEU A 1 -1.04 -9.19 -9.96
CA LEU A 1 -0.84 -8.77 -8.55
C LEU A 1 -1.90 -9.34 -7.61
N GLY A 2 -3.20 -9.24 -7.94
CA GLY A 2 -4.26 -9.87 -7.15
C GLY A 2 -4.63 -9.11 -5.88
N PHE A 3 -4.60 -7.78 -5.92
CA PHE A 3 -5.08 -6.91 -4.84
C PHE A 3 -5.50 -5.57 -5.41
N SER A 4 -6.35 -4.87 -4.68
CA SER A 4 -6.81 -3.52 -5.00
C SER A 4 -6.21 -2.53 -4.03
N VAL A 5 -5.64 -1.44 -4.57
CA VAL A 5 -5.06 -0.35 -3.80
C VAL A 5 -5.85 0.95 -4.05
N GLN A 6 -6.21 1.66 -2.99
CA GLN A 6 -6.85 2.98 -3.03
C GLN A 6 -6.04 3.94 -2.17
N ASN A 7 -5.54 5.03 -2.76
CA ASN A 7 -4.70 6.02 -2.05
C ASN A 7 -3.51 5.41 -1.29
N GLY A 8 -2.92 4.34 -1.84
CA GLY A 8 -1.82 3.59 -1.21
C GLY A 8 -2.26 2.59 -0.14
N ILE A 9 -3.54 2.47 0.17
CA ILE A 9 -4.11 1.52 1.13
C ILE A 9 -4.67 0.30 0.39
N ILE A 10 -4.39 -0.89 0.88
CA ILE A 10 -4.93 -2.13 0.33
C ILE A 10 -6.38 -2.29 0.82
N CYS A 11 -7.33 -2.21 -0.11
CA CYS A 11 -8.76 -2.33 0.21
C CYS A 11 -9.29 -3.75 -0.02
N SER A 12 -8.71 -4.50 -0.95
CA SER A 12 -9.13 -5.88 -1.21
C SER A 12 -7.96 -6.73 -1.68
N LEU A 13 -8.05 -8.03 -1.41
CA LEU A 13 -7.07 -9.05 -1.79
C LEU A 13 -7.78 -10.19 -2.51
N LEU A 14 -7.17 -10.67 -3.59
CA LEU A 14 -7.62 -11.84 -4.32
C LEU A 14 -7.03 -13.09 -3.67
N ARG A 15 -7.90 -14.01 -3.26
CA ARG A 15 -7.52 -15.28 -2.63
C ARG A 15 -6.65 -16.11 -3.58
N GLY A 16 -5.53 -16.61 -3.08
CA GLY A 16 -4.54 -17.34 -3.88
C GLY A 16 -3.67 -16.46 -4.79
N GLY A 17 -3.80 -15.13 -4.71
CA GLY A 17 -3.01 -14.18 -5.49
C GLY A 17 -1.58 -14.03 -5.00
N ILE A 18 -0.74 -13.39 -5.82
CA ILE A 18 0.67 -13.12 -5.52
C ILE A 18 0.79 -12.26 -4.25
N ALA A 19 -0.08 -11.28 -4.07
CA ALA A 19 -0.08 -10.42 -2.90
C ALA A 19 -0.42 -11.15 -1.59
N GLU A 20 -1.37 -12.09 -1.62
CA GLU A 20 -1.67 -12.92 -0.44
C GLU A 20 -0.43 -13.73 -0.02
N ARG A 21 0.27 -14.32 -1.00
CA ARG A 21 1.54 -15.03 -0.75
C ARG A 21 2.67 -14.12 -0.30
N GLY A 22 2.67 -12.87 -0.76
CA GLY A 22 3.62 -11.83 -0.36
C GLY A 22 3.40 -11.26 1.04
N GLY A 23 2.42 -11.78 1.80
CA GLY A 23 2.13 -11.31 3.15
C GLY A 23 1.37 -9.98 3.19
N VAL A 24 0.77 -9.57 2.08
CA VAL A 24 -0.05 -8.36 1.99
C VAL A 24 -1.37 -8.59 2.72
N ARG A 25 -1.81 -7.60 3.50
CA ARG A 25 -3.06 -7.65 4.25
C ARG A 25 -3.94 -6.43 3.94
N VAL A 26 -5.25 -6.64 3.99
CA VAL A 26 -6.24 -5.55 3.86
C VAL A 26 -6.06 -4.58 5.03
N GLY A 27 -6.22 -3.28 4.76
CA GLY A 27 -6.06 -2.21 5.76
C GLY A 27 -4.61 -1.81 6.02
N HIS A 28 -3.64 -2.43 5.35
CA HIS A 28 -2.26 -1.95 5.33
C HIS A 28 -2.08 -0.88 4.24
N ARG A 29 -1.19 0.07 4.51
CA ARG A 29 -0.74 1.10 3.58
C ARG A 29 0.65 0.75 3.05
N ILE A 30 0.87 0.91 1.76
CA ILE A 30 2.17 0.71 1.13
C ILE A 30 3.03 1.95 1.42
N ILE A 31 4.20 1.72 2.02
CA ILE A 31 5.14 2.80 2.37
C ILE A 31 6.36 2.83 1.45
N GLU A 32 6.71 1.70 0.84
CA GLU A 32 7.89 1.52 0.01
C GLU A 32 7.62 0.48 -1.08
N ILE A 33 8.08 0.72 -2.31
CA ILE A 33 8.00 -0.19 -3.46
C ILE A 33 9.37 -0.26 -4.13
N ASN A 34 9.94 -1.45 -4.26
CA ASN A 34 11.28 -1.77 -4.76
C ASN A 34 12.39 -0.88 -4.17
N GLY A 35 12.31 -0.60 -2.87
CA GLY A 35 13.24 0.29 -2.18
C GLY A 35 12.97 1.78 -2.37
N GLN A 36 11.91 2.16 -3.09
CA GLN A 36 11.50 3.54 -3.31
C GLN A 36 10.31 3.92 -2.41
N SER A 37 10.45 4.98 -1.62
CA SER A 37 9.40 5.45 -0.71
C SER A 37 8.18 5.98 -1.46
N VAL A 38 7.00 5.44 -1.15
CA VAL A 38 5.71 5.82 -1.77
C VAL A 38 4.70 6.43 -0.79
N VAL A 39 5.11 6.69 0.45
CA VAL A 39 4.30 7.31 1.52
C VAL A 39 3.50 8.53 1.08
N ALA A 40 4.17 9.49 0.42
CA ALA A 40 3.61 10.76 -0.03
C ALA A 40 3.27 10.75 -1.54
N THR A 41 3.22 9.57 -2.16
CA THR A 41 3.04 9.43 -3.61
C THR A 41 1.57 9.20 -3.96
N ARG A 42 1.10 9.84 -5.05
CA ARG A 42 -0.25 9.62 -5.58
C ARG A 42 -0.43 8.19 -6.08
N HIS A 43 -1.67 7.69 -6.03
CA HIS A 43 -1.98 6.32 -6.44
C HIS A 43 -1.54 6.01 -7.88
N GLU A 44 -1.57 6.98 -8.79
CA GLU A 44 -1.16 6.78 -10.19
C GLU A 44 0.30 6.33 -10.30
N LYS A 45 1.18 6.99 -9.54
CA LYS A 45 2.61 6.67 -9.55
C LYS A 45 2.91 5.36 -8.81
N ILE A 46 2.11 5.01 -7.81
CA ILE A 46 2.12 3.67 -7.19
C ILE A 46 1.79 2.60 -8.24
N VAL A 47 0.69 2.78 -8.98
CA VAL A 47 0.26 1.86 -10.04
C VAL A 47 1.31 1.77 -11.14
N SER A 48 1.90 2.89 -11.56
CA SER A 48 2.97 2.90 -12.54
C SER A 48 4.19 2.11 -12.07
N MET A 49 4.63 2.27 -10.82
CA MET A 49 5.74 1.48 -10.27
C MET A 49 5.41 0.00 -10.15
N LEU A 50 4.19 -0.34 -9.70
CA LEU A 50 3.71 -1.72 -9.67
C LEU A 50 3.67 -2.34 -11.07
N SER A 51 3.28 -1.57 -12.09
CA SER A 51 3.25 -2.02 -13.48
C SER A 51 4.64 -2.14 -14.10
N ASN A 52 5.58 -1.30 -13.68
CA ASN A 52 6.98 -1.36 -14.12
C ASN A 52 7.75 -2.52 -13.47
N SER A 53 7.23 -3.07 -12.38
CA SER A 53 7.83 -4.19 -11.65
C SER A 53 7.45 -5.51 -12.31
N VAL A 54 8.37 -6.10 -13.06
CA VAL A 54 8.22 -7.42 -13.69
C VAL A 54 9.12 -8.45 -13.00
N GLY A 55 8.56 -9.61 -12.65
CA GLY A 55 9.26 -10.70 -11.98
C GLY A 55 9.14 -10.65 -10.46
N GLU A 56 9.87 -9.75 -9.80
CA GLU A 56 9.88 -9.61 -8.34
C GLU A 56 9.38 -8.23 -7.93
N LEU A 57 8.34 -8.19 -7.09
CA LEU A 57 7.83 -6.97 -6.48
C LEU A 57 8.13 -7.00 -4.98
N ARG A 58 9.08 -6.19 -4.53
CA ARG A 58 9.33 -5.99 -3.09
C ARG A 58 8.61 -4.74 -2.65
N MET A 59 7.68 -4.85 -1.72
CA MET A 59 7.06 -3.67 -1.12
C MET A 59 6.95 -3.83 0.39
N LYS A 60 7.13 -2.73 1.11
CA LYS A 60 6.88 -2.69 2.56
C LYS A 60 5.50 -2.10 2.80
N THR A 61 4.73 -2.80 3.62
CA THR A 61 3.42 -2.35 4.06
C THR A 61 3.45 -2.05 5.54
N MET A 62 2.69 -1.04 5.94
CA MET A 62 2.55 -0.62 7.31
C MET A 62 1.05 -0.52 7.64
N PRO A 63 0.59 -1.01 8.79
CA PRO A 63 -0.81 -0.85 9.17
C PRO A 63 -1.20 0.63 9.19
N THR A 64 -2.31 0.95 8.53
CA THR A 64 -2.80 2.33 8.38
C THR A 64 -2.95 3.03 9.72
N GLN A 65 -3.30 2.29 10.76
CA GLN A 65 -3.47 2.79 12.12
C GLN A 65 -2.16 3.36 12.69
N ILE A 66 -1.04 2.62 12.58
CA ILE A 66 0.27 3.10 13.05
C ILE A 66 0.76 4.26 12.17
N TYR A 67 0.55 4.18 10.86
CA TYR A 67 0.89 5.28 9.95
C TYR A 67 0.16 6.58 10.32
N ARG A 68 -1.15 6.52 10.61
CA ARG A 68 -1.93 7.68 11.05
C ARG A 68 -1.44 8.25 12.37
N LEU A 69 -1.09 7.39 13.33
CA LEU A 69 -0.52 7.80 14.61
C LEU A 69 0.83 8.50 14.43
N LEU A 70 1.74 7.93 13.63
CA LEU A 70 3.07 8.50 13.40
C LEU A 70 3.06 9.81 12.61
N THR A 71 2.17 9.91 11.63
CA THR A 71 2.05 11.10 10.78
C THR A 71 1.18 12.20 11.39
N GLY A 72 0.56 11.94 12.55
CA GLY A 72 -0.39 12.87 13.15
C GLY A 72 -1.59 13.17 12.24
N GLN A 73 -1.86 12.33 11.22
CA GLN A 73 -3.09 12.39 10.43
C GLN A 73 -4.25 11.78 11.22
N GLU A 74 -4.48 12.28 12.44
CA GLU A 74 -5.82 12.31 12.99
C GLU A 74 -6.56 13.32 12.12
N THR A 75 -7.30 12.85 11.12
CA THR A 75 -8.28 13.72 10.45
C THR A 75 -9.13 14.33 11.55
N PRO A 76 -9.06 15.65 11.82
CA PRO A 76 -9.94 16.25 12.79
C PRO A 76 -11.35 15.91 12.30
N ILE A 77 -12.11 15.19 13.14
CA ILE A 77 -13.54 15.10 12.93
C ILE A 77 -14.03 16.52 13.17
N TYR A 78 -14.23 17.28 12.09
CA TYR A 78 -15.01 18.51 12.14
C TYR A 78 -16.44 18.08 12.46
N ILE A 79 -16.76 18.02 13.76
CA ILE A 79 -18.15 18.01 14.24
C ILE A 79 -18.71 19.43 14.22
#